data_AF-A0AAV0JFT7-F1
#
_entry.id   AF-A0AAV0JFT7-F1
#
_cell.length_a   1.000
_cell.length_b   1.000
_cell.length_c   1.000
_cell.angle_alpha   90.00
_cell.angle_beta   90.00
_cell.angle_gamma   90.00
#
_symmetry.space_group_name_H-M   'P 1'
#
loop_
_entity.id
_entity.type
_entity.pdbx_description
1 polymer ?
#
loop_
_entity_poly.entity_id
_entity_poly.type
_entity_poly.pdbx_seq_one_letter_code
_entity_poly.pdbx_strand_id
1 'polypeptide(L)'
;MQSVEPLPLFRDVPVSERQNLFLRKLQICCFQFDFGDTLKSVREKEIKRQTLLELVDFIQSGSGKINENCQEEMIRMVSVNIFRSLPPNSHESTGQEPADPEEEEPYLEPSWPHLQLVYEIVLRYVVSSDTDTKVAKRYIDHSFVLKLLDLFDSEDPREREYLKTILHRIYGKFMVHRPFIRKAINNIFYRFVYETDRHSGIGELLEILGSIINGFALPMKEEHKLFLVRALIPLHKPKAISIYHQQLSYCITQFVEKDYKLADTVIRGLLKYWPVTNCQKEVLFLGELEEVLEATQPAEFQRCMVPLFRQIGRCLTSSHFQVC
;
A
#
# COMPACT_ATOMS: atom_id res chain seq x y z
N MET A 1 -10.64 13.06 33.66
CA MET A 1 -11.25 12.04 32.79
C MET A 1 -12.60 12.57 32.35
N GLN A 2 -12.75 13.00 31.08
CA GLN A 2 -14.08 13.25 30.53
C GLN A 2 -14.73 11.87 30.31
N SER A 3 -15.89 11.63 30.92
CA SER A 3 -16.68 10.43 30.68
C SER A 3 -17.09 10.38 29.20
N VAL A 4 -16.81 9.26 28.51
CA VAL A 4 -17.36 9.03 27.18
C VAL A 4 -18.82 8.61 27.36
N GLU A 5 -19.72 9.55 27.06
CA GLU A 5 -21.16 9.34 27.18
C GLU A 5 -21.78 9.04 25.81
N PRO A 6 -22.80 8.15 25.77
CA PRO A 6 -23.50 7.85 24.53
C PRO A 6 -24.26 9.09 24.04
N LEU A 7 -24.07 9.43 22.78
CA LEU A 7 -24.82 10.50 22.11
C LEU A 7 -26.04 9.93 21.36
N PRO A 8 -27.10 10.74 21.12
CA PRO A 8 -28.26 10.34 20.33
C PRO A 8 -27.88 9.80 18.94
N LEU A 9 -28.76 8.98 18.34
CA LEU A 9 -28.59 8.49 16.98
C LEU A 9 -28.93 9.60 15.97
N PHE A 10 -28.28 9.60 14.80
CA PHE A 10 -28.58 10.59 13.74
C PHE A 10 -30.03 10.59 13.26
N ARG A 11 -30.71 9.43 13.32
CA ARG A 11 -32.13 9.27 12.94
C ARG A 11 -33.09 9.91 13.93
N ASP A 12 -32.67 10.09 15.18
CA ASP A 12 -33.53 10.57 16.27
C ASP A 12 -33.45 12.10 16.45
N VAL A 13 -32.57 12.77 15.69
CA VAL A 13 -32.40 14.24 15.73
C VAL A 13 -32.83 14.92 14.42
N PRO A 14 -33.35 16.16 14.50
CA PRO A 14 -33.66 16.98 13.32
C PRO A 14 -32.44 17.19 12.41
N VAL A 15 -32.67 17.32 11.10
CA VAL A 15 -31.60 17.51 10.10
C VAL A 15 -30.71 18.73 10.42
N SER A 16 -31.29 19.79 10.99
CA SER A 16 -30.57 21.00 11.43
C SER A 16 -29.53 20.75 12.51
N GLU A 17 -29.73 19.74 13.37
CA GLU A 17 -28.83 19.42 14.49
C GLU A 17 -27.80 18.36 14.14
N ARG A 18 -28.00 17.62 13.04
CA ARG A 18 -27.12 16.51 12.62
C ARG A 18 -25.67 16.95 12.42
N GLN A 19 -25.41 18.16 11.91
CA GLN A 19 -24.03 18.64 11.74
C GLN A 19 -23.32 18.87 13.09
N ASN A 20 -24.01 19.44 14.08
CA ASN A 20 -23.42 19.63 15.41
C ASN A 20 -23.20 18.28 16.11
N LEU A 21 -24.18 17.37 16.00
CA LEU A 21 -24.06 16.02 16.51
C LEU A 21 -22.87 15.27 15.87
N PHE A 22 -22.66 15.43 14.57
CA PHE A 22 -21.51 14.86 13.85
C PHE A 22 -20.19 15.32 14.46
N LEU A 23 -20.02 16.63 14.70
CA LEU A 23 -18.82 17.18 15.35
C LEU A 23 -18.60 16.60 16.76
N ARG A 24 -19.65 16.51 17.57
CA ARG A 24 -19.57 15.92 18.91
C ARG A 24 -19.18 14.44 18.87
N LYS A 25 -19.73 13.67 17.93
CA LYS A 25 -19.37 12.26 17.72
C LYS A 25 -17.90 12.12 17.29
N LEU A 26 -17.40 13.00 16.40
CA LEU A 26 -15.97 13.03 16.02
C LEU A 26 -15.05 13.29 17.21
N GLN A 27 -15.43 14.21 18.11
CA GLN A 27 -14.67 14.48 19.34
C GLN A 27 -14.57 13.25 20.24
N ILE A 28 -15.65 12.49 20.40
CA ILE A 28 -15.63 11.20 21.12
C ILE A 28 -14.67 10.21 20.45
N CYS A 29 -14.68 10.14 19.13
CA CYS A 29 -13.81 9.22 18.38
C CYS A 29 -12.33 9.61 18.43
N CYS A 30 -11.97 10.81 18.88
CA CYS A 30 -10.58 11.22 19.10
C CYS A 30 -9.95 10.56 20.35
N PHE A 31 -10.75 10.07 21.30
CA PHE A 31 -10.20 9.38 22.48
C PHE A 31 -9.62 8.02 22.09
N GLN A 32 -8.33 7.82 22.35
CA GLN A 32 -7.65 6.54 22.15
C GLN A 32 -7.86 5.66 23.39
N PHE A 33 -8.06 4.36 23.16
CA PHE A 33 -8.18 3.36 24.20
C PHE A 33 -7.05 2.35 24.07
N ASP A 34 -6.53 1.91 25.20
CA ASP A 34 -5.56 0.83 25.26
C ASP A 34 -6.28 -0.52 25.10
N PHE A 35 -5.91 -1.27 24.06
CA PHE A 35 -6.43 -2.61 23.77
C PHE A 35 -5.56 -3.74 24.30
N GLY A 36 -4.40 -3.45 24.91
CA GLY A 36 -3.57 -4.44 25.60
C GLY A 36 -4.26 -5.07 26.81
N ASP A 37 -5.15 -4.32 27.46
CA ASP A 37 -6.03 -4.82 28.53
C ASP A 37 -7.49 -4.82 28.05
N THR A 38 -8.00 -6.01 27.74
CA THR A 38 -9.35 -6.21 27.18
C THR A 38 -10.46 -5.92 28.18
N LEU A 39 -10.17 -5.90 29.49
CA LEU A 39 -11.17 -5.68 30.55
C LEU A 39 -11.28 -4.21 30.96
N LYS A 40 -10.29 -3.37 30.60
CA LYS A 40 -10.34 -1.92 30.84
C LYS A 40 -11.23 -1.21 29.82
N SER A 41 -12.06 -0.31 30.33
CA SER A 41 -12.90 0.62 29.55
C SER A 41 -13.78 -0.08 28.50
N VAL A 42 -14.29 -1.28 28.80
CA VAL A 42 -15.11 -2.08 27.88
C VAL A 42 -16.33 -1.28 27.40
N ARG A 43 -16.99 -0.56 28.31
CA ARG A 43 -18.16 0.26 27.99
C ARG A 43 -17.81 1.40 27.05
N GLU A 44 -16.75 2.14 27.33
CA GLU A 44 -16.32 3.28 26.53
C GLU A 44 -15.78 2.85 25.16
N LYS A 45 -15.07 1.71 25.09
CA LYS A 45 -14.65 1.08 23.84
C LYS A 45 -15.85 0.74 22.97
N GLU A 46 -16.92 0.17 23.54
CA GLU A 46 -18.13 -0.14 22.79
C GLU A 46 -18.88 1.14 22.34
N ILE A 47 -18.96 2.17 23.19
CA ILE A 47 -19.54 3.47 22.80
C ILE A 47 -18.80 4.07 21.61
N LYS A 48 -17.46 4.08 21.63
CA LYS A 48 -16.67 4.58 20.49
C LYS A 48 -16.89 3.73 19.25
N ARG A 49 -16.95 2.40 19.36
CA ARG A 49 -17.18 1.49 18.23
C ARG A 49 -18.53 1.76 17.56
N GLN A 50 -19.61 1.86 18.34
CA GLN A 50 -20.94 2.20 17.82
C GLN A 50 -20.98 3.60 17.20
N THR A 51 -20.33 4.57 17.84
CA THR A 51 -20.24 5.94 17.31
C THR A 51 -19.51 5.97 15.96
N LEU A 52 -18.41 5.22 15.82
CA LEU A 52 -17.68 5.10 14.55
C LEU A 52 -18.55 4.43 13.46
N LEU A 53 -19.30 3.38 13.80
CA LEU A 53 -20.23 2.74 12.87
C LEU A 53 -21.30 3.72 12.36
N GLU A 54 -21.91 4.47 13.27
CA GLU A 54 -22.88 5.50 12.88
C GLU A 54 -22.27 6.59 11.97
N LEU A 55 -21.01 6.96 12.20
CA LEU A 55 -20.30 7.92 11.35
C LEU A 55 -20.05 7.34 9.95
N VAL A 56 -19.67 6.07 9.84
CA VAL A 56 -19.54 5.37 8.55
C VAL A 56 -20.87 5.41 7.80
N ASP A 57 -21.96 4.98 8.44
CA ASP A 57 -23.30 4.95 7.84
C ASP A 57 -23.75 6.36 7.41
N PHE A 58 -23.49 7.37 8.25
CA PHE A 58 -23.83 8.75 7.94
C PHE A 58 -23.10 9.26 6.69
N ILE A 59 -21.78 9.03 6.60
CA ILE A 59 -20.97 9.44 5.44
C ILE A 59 -21.41 8.68 4.18
N GLN A 60 -21.64 7.36 4.30
CA GLN A 60 -22.05 6.52 3.18
C GLN A 60 -23.44 6.87 2.64
N SER A 61 -24.36 7.26 3.51
CA SER A 61 -25.73 7.61 3.13
C SER A 61 -25.85 8.86 2.26
N GLY A 62 -24.81 9.73 2.23
CA GLY A 62 -24.88 11.04 1.57
C GLY A 62 -25.94 11.97 2.16
N SER A 63 -26.55 11.61 3.30
CA SER A 63 -27.72 12.29 3.85
C SER A 63 -27.44 13.66 4.49
N GLY A 64 -26.18 14.09 4.51
CA GLY A 64 -25.79 15.43 4.91
C GLY A 64 -24.53 15.88 4.18
N LYS A 65 -24.58 17.05 3.53
CA LYS A 65 -23.38 17.70 3.00
C LYS A 65 -22.41 17.97 4.15
N ILE A 66 -21.24 17.35 4.09
CA ILE A 66 -20.16 17.58 5.05
C ILE A 66 -19.54 18.94 4.72
N ASN A 67 -19.84 19.94 5.55
CA ASN A 67 -19.29 21.29 5.40
C ASN A 67 -17.77 21.30 5.71
N GLU A 68 -17.10 22.41 5.44
CA GLU A 68 -15.63 22.50 5.59
C GLU A 68 -15.14 22.21 7.02
N ASN A 69 -15.86 22.69 8.05
CA ASN A 69 -15.52 22.48 9.45
C ASN A 69 -15.64 21.00 9.87
N CYS A 70 -16.70 20.32 9.41
CA CYS A 70 -16.87 18.89 9.63
C CYS A 70 -15.78 18.07 8.92
N GLN A 71 -15.30 18.51 7.75
CA GLN A 71 -14.19 17.85 7.05
C GLN A 71 -12.88 17.99 7.82
N GLU A 72 -12.57 19.19 8.32
CA GLU A 72 -11.38 19.45 9.12
C GLU A 72 -11.34 18.56 10.36
N GLU A 73 -12.42 18.57 11.16
CA GLU A 73 -12.52 17.77 12.38
C GLU A 73 -12.52 16.26 12.09
N MET A 74 -13.07 15.83 10.97
CA MET A 74 -13.04 14.43 10.55
C MET A 74 -11.63 13.98 10.21
N ILE A 75 -10.90 14.76 9.41
CA ILE A 75 -9.50 14.44 9.07
C ILE A 75 -8.60 14.53 10.30
N ARG A 76 -8.88 15.44 11.24
CA ARG A 76 -8.21 15.49 12.54
C ARG A 76 -8.44 14.21 13.34
N MET A 77 -9.70 13.77 13.46
CA MET A 77 -10.07 12.53 14.16
C MET A 77 -9.38 11.31 13.54
N VAL A 78 -9.40 11.21 12.21
CA VAL A 78 -8.67 10.18 11.46
C VAL A 78 -7.19 10.21 11.81
N SER A 79 -6.56 11.37 11.68
CA SER A 79 -5.11 11.54 11.86
C SER A 79 -4.66 11.12 13.26
N VAL A 80 -5.43 11.46 14.29
CA VAL A 80 -5.15 11.07 15.69
C VAL A 80 -5.27 9.56 15.90
N ASN A 81 -6.11 8.87 15.14
CA ASN A 81 -6.29 7.42 15.30
C ASN A 81 -5.31 6.59 14.47
N ILE A 82 -5.08 6.94 13.20
CA ILE A 82 -4.27 6.09 12.29
C ILE A 82 -2.77 6.40 12.34
N PHE A 83 -2.38 7.68 12.48
CA PHE A 83 -0.98 8.06 12.41
C PHE A 83 -0.30 7.85 13.77
N ARG A 84 0.32 6.68 13.91
CA ARG A 84 1.03 6.22 15.09
C ARG A 84 2.39 5.66 14.68
N SER A 85 3.31 5.58 15.63
CA SER A 85 4.49 4.73 15.47
C SER A 85 4.04 3.27 15.45
N LEU A 86 4.48 2.53 14.44
CA LEU A 86 4.27 1.09 14.39
C LEU A 86 5.07 0.41 15.52
N PRO A 87 4.59 -0.72 16.07
CA PRO A 87 5.37 -1.48 17.03
C PRO A 87 6.71 -1.90 16.40
N PRO A 88 7.79 -2.02 17.20
CA PRO A 88 9.06 -2.52 16.69
C PRO A 88 8.86 -3.94 16.15
N ASN A 89 9.46 -4.23 15.00
CA ASN A 89 9.37 -5.55 14.40
C ASN A 89 9.99 -6.59 15.35
N SER A 90 9.46 -7.81 15.33
CA SER A 90 9.85 -8.94 16.20
C SER A 90 11.38 -9.12 16.30
N HIS A 91 12.09 -8.94 15.18
CA HIS A 91 13.55 -9.06 15.05
C HIS A 91 14.37 -7.95 15.69
N GLU A 92 13.88 -6.72 15.69
CA GLU A 92 14.57 -5.61 16.36
C GLU A 92 14.63 -5.82 17.88
N SER A 93 13.68 -6.60 18.41
CA SER A 93 13.56 -6.90 19.84
C SER A 93 14.41 -8.09 20.29
N THR A 94 14.74 -9.03 19.39
CA THR A 94 15.43 -10.30 19.74
C THR A 94 16.91 -10.34 19.34
N GLY A 95 17.35 -9.50 18.40
CA GLY A 95 18.73 -9.49 17.92
C GLY A 95 19.15 -10.80 17.22
N GLN A 96 18.19 -11.64 16.85
CA GLN A 96 18.43 -12.89 16.14
C GLN A 96 18.66 -12.63 14.65
N GLU A 97 19.36 -13.57 13.99
CA GLU A 97 19.49 -13.55 12.53
C GLU A 97 18.10 -13.50 11.88
N PRO A 98 17.95 -12.84 10.71
CA PRO A 98 16.67 -12.80 10.02
C PRO A 98 16.20 -14.23 9.75
N ALA A 99 15.20 -14.65 10.51
CA ALA A 99 14.40 -15.83 10.23
C ALA A 99 13.80 -15.64 8.83
N ASP A 100 13.41 -16.76 8.20
CA ASP A 100 12.72 -16.67 6.92
C ASP A 100 11.46 -15.80 7.13
N PRO A 101 11.35 -14.62 6.47
CA PRO A 101 10.20 -13.73 6.67
C PRO A 101 8.87 -14.38 6.25
N GLU A 102 8.90 -15.52 5.54
CA GLU A 102 7.71 -16.33 5.25
C GLU A 102 7.21 -17.15 6.45
N GLU A 103 8.06 -17.43 7.45
CA GLU A 103 7.72 -18.27 8.61
C GLU A 103 7.26 -17.46 9.84
N GLU A 104 7.34 -16.13 9.79
CA GLU A 104 6.95 -15.27 10.90
C GLU A 104 5.43 -15.05 10.97
N GLU A 105 4.83 -15.31 12.12
CA GLU A 105 3.44 -14.93 12.37
C GLU A 105 3.32 -13.40 12.41
N PRO A 106 2.46 -12.78 11.58
CA PRO A 106 2.35 -11.33 11.51
C PRO A 106 1.72 -10.78 12.79
N TYR A 107 2.26 -9.66 13.29
CA TYR A 107 1.63 -8.93 14.37
C TYR A 107 0.25 -8.39 13.94
N LEU A 108 -0.79 -8.75 14.69
CA LEU A 108 -2.14 -8.24 14.49
C LEU A 108 -2.42 -7.08 15.44
N GLU A 109 -2.88 -5.95 14.91
CA GLU A 109 -3.14 -4.75 15.68
C GLU A 109 -4.32 -4.94 16.66
N PRO A 110 -4.11 -4.85 17.99
CA PRO A 110 -5.16 -5.05 18.98
C PRO A 110 -6.29 -4.03 18.89
N SER A 111 -5.99 -2.81 18.42
CA SER A 111 -6.97 -1.72 18.28
C SER A 111 -7.80 -1.83 17.01
N TRP A 112 -7.66 -2.92 16.25
CA TRP A 112 -8.34 -3.16 14.96
C TRP A 112 -9.87 -2.92 14.99
N PRO A 113 -10.63 -3.30 16.03
CA PRO A 113 -12.08 -3.06 16.07
C PRO A 113 -12.47 -1.57 15.95
N HIS A 114 -11.59 -0.66 16.35
CA HIS A 114 -11.76 0.79 16.13
C HIS A 114 -11.08 1.23 14.83
N LEU A 115 -9.84 0.81 14.60
CA LEU A 115 -9.06 1.26 13.44
C LEU A 115 -9.70 0.90 12.11
N GLN A 116 -10.28 -0.30 11.99
CA GLN A 116 -11.02 -0.71 10.80
C GLN A 116 -12.10 0.32 10.41
N LEU A 117 -12.85 0.81 11.40
CA LEU A 117 -13.92 1.79 11.16
C LEU A 117 -13.37 3.17 10.82
N VAL A 118 -12.23 3.55 11.40
CA VAL A 118 -11.56 4.81 11.05
C VAL A 118 -11.04 4.76 9.61
N TYR A 119 -10.43 3.64 9.19
CA TYR A 119 -10.02 3.44 7.80
C TYR A 119 -11.23 3.47 6.84
N GLU A 120 -12.33 2.83 7.22
CA GLU A 120 -13.57 2.87 6.46
C GLU A 120 -14.10 4.31 6.30
N ILE A 121 -14.07 5.13 7.37
CA ILE A 121 -14.44 6.56 7.30
C ILE A 121 -13.61 7.30 6.25
N VAL A 122 -12.28 7.13 6.26
CA VAL A 122 -11.39 7.77 5.28
C VAL A 122 -11.69 7.29 3.87
N LEU A 123 -11.87 5.98 3.70
CA LEU A 123 -12.18 5.39 2.40
C LEU A 123 -13.48 5.95 1.84
N ARG A 124 -14.55 6.00 2.64
CA ARG A 124 -15.84 6.56 2.25
C ARG A 124 -15.74 8.04 1.91
N TYR A 125 -14.98 8.81 2.68
CA TYR A 125 -14.72 10.22 2.38
C TYR A 125 -13.99 10.40 1.04
N VAL A 126 -12.93 9.63 0.80
CA VAL A 126 -12.15 9.73 -0.46
C VAL A 126 -12.98 9.25 -1.65
N VAL A 127 -13.82 8.22 -1.51
CA VAL A 127 -14.65 7.69 -2.61
C VAL A 127 -15.89 8.55 -2.89
N SER A 128 -16.43 9.26 -1.89
CA SER A 128 -17.66 10.04 -2.01
C SER A 128 -17.62 11.04 -3.18
N SER A 129 -18.65 10.99 -4.04
CA SER A 129 -18.84 11.93 -5.16
C SER A 129 -19.14 13.36 -4.70
N ASP A 130 -19.69 13.52 -3.49
CA ASP A 130 -20.07 14.82 -2.93
C ASP A 130 -18.89 15.59 -2.34
N THR A 131 -17.72 14.96 -2.25
CA THR A 131 -16.51 15.57 -1.73
C THR A 131 -15.87 16.48 -2.78
N ASP A 132 -15.95 17.79 -2.57
CA ASP A 132 -15.28 18.77 -3.42
C ASP A 132 -13.75 18.62 -3.32
N THR A 133 -13.13 18.16 -4.40
CA THR A 133 -11.68 17.96 -4.50
C THR A 133 -10.87 19.24 -4.30
N LYS A 134 -11.44 20.43 -4.56
CA LYS A 134 -10.77 21.72 -4.35
C LYS A 134 -10.63 22.05 -2.87
N VAL A 135 -11.61 21.62 -2.06
CA VAL A 135 -11.63 21.78 -0.61
C VAL A 135 -10.84 20.67 0.06
N ALA A 136 -11.11 19.42 -0.29
CA ALA A 136 -10.55 18.23 0.34
C ALA A 136 -9.01 18.15 0.25
N LYS A 137 -8.41 18.66 -0.84
CA LYS A 137 -6.93 18.72 -1.00
C LYS A 137 -6.23 19.62 0.04
N ARG A 138 -6.98 20.47 0.77
CA ARG A 138 -6.43 21.26 1.88
C ARG A 138 -6.14 20.40 3.12
N TYR A 139 -6.85 19.28 3.26
CA TYR A 139 -6.75 18.38 4.41
C TYR A 139 -6.02 17.09 4.05
N ILE A 140 -6.25 16.55 2.84
CA ILE A 140 -5.43 15.49 2.25
C ILE A 140 -4.27 16.18 1.55
N ASP A 141 -3.23 16.55 2.28
CA ASP A 141 -2.04 17.21 1.75
C ASP A 141 -0.87 16.21 1.62
N HIS A 142 0.31 16.70 1.22
CA HIS A 142 1.50 15.84 1.13
C HIS A 142 1.93 15.27 2.48
N SER A 143 1.70 15.98 3.59
CA SER A 143 2.01 15.48 4.93
C SER A 143 1.10 14.31 5.30
N PHE A 144 -0.20 14.42 5.03
CA PHE A 144 -1.17 13.33 5.22
C PHE A 144 -0.77 12.11 4.39
N VAL A 145 -0.46 12.31 3.10
CA VAL A 145 -0.07 11.22 2.19
C VAL A 145 1.23 10.56 2.63
N LEU A 146 2.21 11.34 3.11
CA LEU A 146 3.48 10.79 3.59
C LEU A 146 3.27 9.90 4.83
N LYS A 147 2.52 10.40 5.82
CA LYS A 147 2.20 9.60 7.02
C LYS A 147 1.36 8.37 6.70
N LEU A 148 0.50 8.44 5.69
CA LEU A 148 -0.26 7.29 5.20
C LEU A 148 0.67 6.25 4.55
N LEU A 149 1.69 6.70 3.81
CA LEU A 149 2.70 5.82 3.21
C LEU A 149 3.57 5.15 4.27
N ASP A 150 3.93 5.85 5.35
CA ASP A 150 4.72 5.28 6.45
C ASP A 150 4.00 4.09 7.12
N LEU A 151 2.67 4.05 7.09
CA LEU A 151 1.88 2.94 7.65
C LEU A 151 1.88 1.66 6.79
N PHE A 152 2.36 1.71 5.54
CA PHE A 152 2.47 0.50 4.71
C PHE A 152 3.47 -0.52 5.28
N ASP A 153 4.33 -0.10 6.22
CA ASP A 153 5.23 -1.00 6.91
C ASP A 153 4.55 -1.79 8.05
N SER A 154 3.23 -1.59 8.28
CA SER A 154 2.46 -2.37 9.26
C SER A 154 2.52 -3.86 8.95
N GLU A 155 2.80 -4.69 9.95
CA GLU A 155 2.79 -6.16 9.82
C GLU A 155 1.36 -6.71 9.65
N ASP A 156 0.33 -5.95 10.03
CA ASP A 156 -1.07 -6.38 9.91
C ASP A 156 -1.55 -6.28 8.45
N PRO A 157 -1.80 -7.42 7.76
CA PRO A 157 -2.20 -7.40 6.35
C PRO A 157 -3.55 -6.71 6.13
N ARG A 158 -4.43 -6.68 7.16
CA ARG A 158 -5.73 -6.02 7.07
C ARG A 158 -5.56 -4.51 6.97
N GLU A 159 -4.62 -3.95 7.72
CA GLU A 159 -4.28 -2.53 7.67
C GLU A 159 -3.71 -2.16 6.30
N ARG A 160 -2.76 -2.96 5.78
CA ARG A 160 -2.18 -2.75 4.46
C ARG A 160 -3.20 -2.78 3.33
N GLU A 161 -4.22 -3.64 3.39
CA GLU A 161 -5.28 -3.70 2.38
C GLU A 161 -6.13 -2.41 2.33
N TYR A 162 -6.46 -1.83 3.49
CA TYR A 162 -7.13 -0.53 3.55
C TYR A 162 -6.25 0.59 3.03
N LEU A 163 -4.98 0.63 3.46
CA LEU A 163 -4.00 1.61 3.01
C LEU A 163 -3.84 1.57 1.49
N LYS A 164 -3.73 0.37 0.91
CA LYS A 164 -3.66 0.13 -0.53
C LYS A 164 -4.85 0.77 -1.25
N THR A 165 -6.05 0.42 -0.80
CA THR A 165 -7.29 0.92 -1.39
C THR A 165 -7.41 2.43 -1.26
N ILE A 166 -7.15 3.00 -0.08
CA ILE A 166 -7.24 4.44 0.18
C ILE A 166 -6.22 5.20 -0.68
N LEU A 167 -4.96 4.77 -0.69
CA LEU A 167 -3.90 5.43 -1.46
C LEU A 167 -4.19 5.40 -2.96
N HIS A 168 -4.68 4.27 -3.49
CA HIS A 168 -5.10 4.17 -4.88
C HIS A 168 -6.24 5.15 -5.20
N ARG A 169 -7.26 5.26 -4.33
CA ARG A 169 -8.35 6.23 -4.51
C ARG A 169 -7.87 7.67 -4.43
N ILE A 170 -6.93 7.98 -3.53
CA ILE A 170 -6.30 9.30 -3.44
C ILE A 170 -5.56 9.62 -4.74
N TYR A 171 -4.75 8.69 -5.26
CA TYR A 171 -4.01 8.86 -6.51
C TYR A 171 -4.94 9.10 -7.70
N GLY A 172 -6.03 8.34 -7.78
CA GLY A 172 -7.04 8.47 -8.84
C GLY A 172 -7.73 9.84 -8.80
N LYS A 173 -8.26 10.21 -7.63
CA LYS A 173 -9.10 11.41 -7.42
C LYS A 173 -8.32 12.72 -7.39
N PHE A 174 -7.16 12.74 -6.71
CA PHE A 174 -6.38 13.96 -6.48
C PHE A 174 -5.14 14.00 -7.37
N MET A 175 -5.32 14.48 -8.61
CA MET A 175 -4.24 14.55 -9.60
C MET A 175 -2.99 15.32 -9.11
N VAL A 176 -3.17 16.30 -8.23
CA VAL A 176 -2.09 17.11 -7.65
C VAL A 176 -1.08 16.31 -6.84
N HIS A 177 -1.49 15.19 -6.23
CA HIS A 177 -0.61 14.36 -5.40
C HIS A 177 0.13 13.28 -6.20
N ARG A 178 -0.26 13.01 -7.45
CA ARG A 178 0.32 11.93 -8.25
C ARG A 178 1.86 11.99 -8.35
N PRO A 179 2.49 13.14 -8.64
CA PRO A 179 3.95 13.21 -8.70
C PRO A 179 4.60 12.94 -7.34
N PHE A 180 4.00 13.44 -6.25
CA PHE A 180 4.49 13.25 -4.89
C PHE A 180 4.40 11.78 -4.47
N ILE A 181 3.25 11.13 -4.68
CA ILE A 181 3.04 9.71 -4.37
C ILE A 181 4.07 8.84 -5.11
N ARG A 182 4.25 9.03 -6.43
CA ARG A 182 5.25 8.27 -7.20
C ARG A 182 6.66 8.46 -6.65
N LYS A 183 7.05 9.69 -6.31
CA LYS A 183 8.36 9.98 -5.73
C LYS A 183 8.53 9.33 -4.36
N ALA A 184 7.52 9.37 -3.51
CA ALA A 184 7.56 8.79 -2.17
C ALA A 184 7.66 7.26 -2.20
N ILE A 185 6.85 6.59 -3.03
CA ILE A 185 6.94 5.13 -3.24
C ILE A 185 8.33 4.76 -3.79
N ASN A 186 8.86 5.53 -4.74
CA ASN A 186 10.20 5.30 -5.26
C ASN A 186 11.27 5.38 -4.16
N ASN A 187 11.18 6.37 -3.26
CA ASN A 187 12.09 6.49 -2.12
C ASN A 187 11.97 5.29 -1.16
N ILE A 188 10.76 4.78 -0.91
CA ILE A 188 10.54 3.57 -0.11
C ILE A 188 11.26 2.38 -0.76
N PHE A 189 11.12 2.19 -2.08
CA PHE A 189 11.81 1.12 -2.81
C PHE A 189 13.33 1.26 -2.78
N TYR A 190 13.87 2.49 -2.90
CA TYR A 190 15.31 2.71 -2.75
C TYR A 190 15.78 2.32 -1.35
N ARG A 191 15.11 2.79 -0.31
CA ARG A 191 15.46 2.48 1.08
C ARG A 191 15.38 0.97 1.33
N PHE A 192 14.33 0.31 0.84
CA PHE A 192 14.18 -1.14 0.92
C PHE A 192 15.35 -1.88 0.24
N VAL A 193 15.66 -1.58 -1.03
CA VAL A 193 16.67 -2.33 -1.79
C VAL A 193 18.12 -2.07 -1.35
N TYR A 194 18.42 -0.86 -0.88
CA TYR A 194 19.79 -0.40 -0.64
C TYR A 194 20.16 -0.18 0.83
N GLU A 195 19.18 -0.04 1.74
CA GLU A 195 19.45 0.28 3.14
C GLU A 195 18.92 -0.77 4.10
N THR A 196 17.63 -1.13 4.02
CA THR A 196 16.96 -1.92 5.07
C THR A 196 16.77 -3.39 4.72
N ASP A 197 16.59 -3.73 3.44
CA ASP A 197 16.18 -5.07 2.95
C ASP A 197 14.91 -5.62 3.63
N ARG A 198 14.12 -4.74 4.28
CA ARG A 198 12.88 -5.07 5.00
C ARG A 198 11.86 -3.95 4.82
N HIS A 199 10.63 -4.34 4.44
CA HIS A 199 9.44 -3.49 4.43
C HIS A 199 8.20 -4.35 4.15
N SER A 200 7.17 -4.29 5.00
CA SER A 200 6.02 -5.21 4.93
C SER A 200 5.08 -4.96 3.74
N GLY A 201 5.00 -3.71 3.26
CA GLY A 201 4.02 -3.29 2.25
C GLY A 201 4.50 -3.21 0.80
N ILE A 202 5.60 -3.88 0.42
CA ILE A 202 6.15 -3.77 -0.95
C ILE A 202 5.15 -4.32 -2.00
N GLY A 203 4.49 -5.44 -1.71
CA GLY A 203 3.50 -6.05 -2.60
C GLY A 203 2.33 -5.12 -2.87
N GLU A 204 1.73 -4.55 -1.82
CA GLU A 204 0.57 -3.65 -1.94
C GLU A 204 0.93 -2.36 -2.68
N LEU A 205 2.13 -1.81 -2.47
CA LEU A 205 2.63 -0.66 -3.22
C LEU A 205 2.82 -0.99 -4.71
N LEU A 206 3.30 -2.20 -5.03
CA LEU A 206 3.44 -2.69 -6.40
C LEU A 206 2.09 -2.89 -7.07
N GLU A 207 1.05 -3.38 -6.38
CA GLU A 207 -0.31 -3.49 -6.96
C GLU A 207 -0.86 -2.13 -7.40
N ILE A 208 -0.68 -1.10 -6.57
CA ILE A 208 -1.08 0.28 -6.91
C ILE A 208 -0.28 0.74 -8.14
N LEU A 209 1.02 0.51 -8.15
CA LEU A 209 1.88 0.88 -9.27
C LEU A 209 1.51 0.15 -10.56
N GLY A 210 1.16 -1.13 -10.50
CA GLY A 210 0.70 -1.91 -11.66
C GLY A 210 -0.52 -1.26 -12.31
N SER A 211 -1.50 -0.85 -11.51
CA SER A 211 -2.66 -0.09 -11.99
C SER A 211 -2.27 1.27 -12.59
N ILE A 212 -1.31 1.97 -11.97
CA ILE A 212 -0.79 3.25 -12.47
C ILE A 212 -0.07 3.09 -13.82
N ILE A 213 0.76 2.05 -13.96
CA ILE A 213 1.55 1.76 -15.16
C ILE A 213 0.62 1.45 -16.33
N ASN A 214 -0.43 0.67 -16.10
CA ASN A 214 -1.43 0.40 -17.13
C ASN A 214 -2.13 1.70 -17.61
N GLY A 215 -2.24 2.71 -16.74
CA GLY A 215 -2.77 4.03 -17.08
C GLY A 215 -1.79 4.99 -17.78
N PHE A 216 -0.54 4.60 -18.05
CA PHE A 216 0.43 5.49 -18.71
C PHE A 216 0.04 5.82 -20.15
N ALA A 217 0.19 7.10 -20.50
CA ALA A 217 0.02 7.57 -21.86
C ALA A 217 1.26 7.24 -22.72
N LEU A 218 1.03 6.95 -24.00
CA LEU A 218 2.08 6.75 -24.99
C LEU A 218 2.31 8.03 -25.81
N PRO A 219 3.56 8.37 -26.16
CA PRO A 219 4.80 7.69 -25.77
C PRO A 219 5.09 7.85 -24.27
N MET A 220 5.65 6.81 -23.65
CA MET A 220 5.99 6.84 -22.23
C MET A 220 7.01 7.93 -21.92
N LYS A 221 6.80 8.63 -20.80
CA LYS A 221 7.73 9.64 -20.29
C LYS A 221 9.03 9.01 -19.79
N GLU A 222 10.11 9.76 -19.91
CA GLU A 222 11.44 9.34 -19.46
C GLU A 222 11.49 9.05 -17.95
N GLU A 223 10.74 9.80 -17.13
CA GLU A 223 10.62 9.52 -15.68
C GLU A 223 10.13 8.10 -15.38
N HIS A 224 9.25 7.54 -16.23
CA HIS A 224 8.71 6.19 -16.04
C HIS A 224 9.70 5.12 -16.49
N LYS A 225 10.47 5.38 -17.55
CA LYS A 225 11.58 4.51 -17.99
C LYS A 225 12.69 4.43 -16.94
N LEU A 226 13.04 5.58 -16.35
CA LEU A 226 13.99 5.63 -15.24
C LEU A 226 13.48 4.90 -14.00
N PHE A 227 12.18 4.97 -13.72
CA PHE A 227 11.57 4.22 -12.62
C PHE A 227 11.69 2.71 -12.82
N LEU A 228 11.40 2.20 -14.02
CA LEU A 228 11.62 0.78 -14.36
C LEU A 228 13.06 0.34 -14.09
N VAL A 229 14.04 1.08 -14.65
CA VAL A 229 15.45 0.69 -14.60
C VAL A 229 16.06 0.83 -13.21
N ARG A 230 15.69 1.88 -12.46
CA ARG A 230 16.35 2.22 -11.20
C ARG A 230 15.63 1.74 -9.94
N ALA A 231 14.34 1.44 -10.04
CA ALA A 231 13.53 1.00 -8.90
C ALA A 231 12.99 -0.42 -9.10
N LEU A 232 12.21 -0.67 -10.16
CA LEU A 232 11.55 -1.98 -10.34
C LEU A 232 12.54 -3.12 -10.62
N ILE A 233 13.46 -2.97 -11.58
CA ILE A 233 14.44 -4.03 -11.87
C ILE A 233 15.30 -4.35 -10.62
N PRO A 234 15.80 -3.36 -9.85
CA PRO A 234 16.51 -3.66 -8.60
C PRO A 234 15.69 -4.33 -7.49
N LEU A 235 14.35 -4.28 -7.50
CA LEU A 235 13.51 -5.01 -6.54
C LEU A 235 13.63 -6.54 -6.68
N HIS A 236 14.29 -7.04 -7.73
CA HIS A 236 14.63 -8.46 -7.84
C HIS A 236 15.84 -8.86 -6.98
N LYS A 237 16.55 -7.90 -6.38
CA LYS A 237 17.77 -8.17 -5.58
C LYS A 237 17.48 -8.76 -4.19
N PRO A 238 16.53 -8.24 -3.37
CA PRO A 238 16.24 -8.75 -2.02
C PRO A 238 15.96 -10.26 -1.96
N LYS A 239 16.23 -10.86 -0.80
CA LYS A 239 16.01 -12.31 -0.60
C LYS A 239 14.53 -12.67 -0.54
N ALA A 240 13.74 -11.84 0.14
CA ALA A 240 12.30 -12.03 0.37
C ALA A 240 11.42 -11.68 -0.86
N ILE A 241 11.93 -11.89 -2.07
CA ILE A 241 11.25 -11.52 -3.32
C ILE A 241 9.93 -12.28 -3.50
N SER A 242 9.87 -13.53 -3.04
CA SER A 242 8.70 -14.41 -3.10
C SER A 242 7.41 -13.75 -2.58
N ILE A 243 7.52 -12.91 -1.55
CA ILE A 243 6.39 -12.21 -0.92
C ILE A 243 5.69 -11.24 -1.90
N TYR A 244 6.44 -10.63 -2.82
CA TYR A 244 5.94 -9.59 -3.73
C TYR A 244 6.22 -9.86 -5.22
N HIS A 245 6.76 -11.02 -5.56
CA HIS A 245 7.23 -11.35 -6.90
C HIS A 245 6.11 -11.27 -7.94
N GLN A 246 4.92 -11.78 -7.61
CA GLN A 246 3.79 -11.77 -8.54
C GLN A 246 3.41 -10.35 -8.95
N GLN A 247 3.35 -9.43 -7.99
CA GLN A 247 3.03 -8.02 -8.20
C GLN A 247 4.15 -7.31 -8.98
N LEU A 248 5.41 -7.69 -8.74
CA LEU A 248 6.56 -7.16 -9.47
C LEU A 248 6.56 -7.62 -10.92
N SER A 249 6.41 -8.93 -11.18
CA SER A 249 6.31 -9.52 -12.53
C SER A 249 5.21 -8.84 -13.32
N TYR A 250 4.03 -8.66 -12.71
CA TYR A 250 2.92 -7.91 -13.33
C TYR A 250 3.35 -6.50 -13.74
N CYS A 251 4.02 -5.74 -12.85
CA CYS A 251 4.50 -4.39 -13.19
C CYS A 251 5.50 -4.41 -14.35
N ILE A 252 6.44 -5.36 -14.35
CA ILE A 252 7.47 -5.51 -15.39
C ILE A 252 6.84 -5.83 -16.74
N THR A 253 5.95 -6.83 -16.79
CA THR A 253 5.23 -7.22 -18.01
C THR A 253 4.39 -6.08 -18.55
N GLN A 254 3.68 -5.33 -17.69
CA GLN A 254 2.93 -4.13 -18.11
C GLN A 254 3.82 -3.06 -18.76
N PHE A 255 5.06 -2.87 -18.29
CA PHE A 255 6.00 -1.96 -18.92
C PHE A 255 6.40 -2.40 -20.33
N VAL A 256 6.66 -3.70 -20.52
CA VAL A 256 7.04 -4.28 -21.82
C VAL A 256 5.87 -4.25 -22.81
N GLU A 257 4.65 -4.55 -22.35
CA GLU A 257 3.43 -4.45 -23.17
C GLU A 257 3.18 -3.02 -23.67
N LYS A 258 3.48 -1.99 -22.84
CA LYS A 258 3.30 -0.58 -23.21
C LYS A 258 4.36 -0.08 -24.18
N ASP A 259 5.61 -0.50 -24.02
CA ASP A 259 6.73 -0.12 -24.91
C ASP A 259 7.67 -1.33 -25.08
N TYR A 260 7.45 -2.13 -26.12
CA TYR A 260 8.18 -3.37 -26.39
C TYR A 260 9.71 -3.18 -26.49
N LYS A 261 10.18 -1.95 -26.77
CA LYS A 261 11.61 -1.62 -26.82
C LYS A 261 12.30 -1.77 -25.45
N LEU A 262 11.51 -1.82 -24.37
CA LEU A 262 12.02 -2.02 -23.02
C LEU A 262 12.35 -3.48 -22.72
N ALA A 263 11.90 -4.45 -23.54
CA ALA A 263 12.15 -5.87 -23.34
C ALA A 263 13.65 -6.21 -23.18
N ASP A 264 14.52 -5.71 -24.06
CA ASP A 264 15.97 -5.95 -23.95
C ASP A 264 16.54 -5.41 -22.63
N THR A 265 16.06 -4.26 -22.17
CA THR A 265 16.49 -3.65 -20.90
C THR A 265 16.05 -4.48 -19.70
N VAL A 266 14.80 -4.97 -19.71
CA VAL A 266 14.25 -5.83 -18.66
C VAL A 266 15.00 -7.16 -18.61
N ILE A 267 15.12 -7.86 -19.74
CA ILE A 267 15.77 -9.18 -19.81
C ILE A 267 17.23 -9.07 -19.33
N ARG A 268 17.98 -8.06 -19.78
CA ARG A 268 19.35 -7.83 -19.28
C ARG A 268 19.39 -7.50 -17.79
N GLY A 269 18.38 -6.79 -17.29
CA GLY A 269 18.20 -6.51 -15.87
C GLY A 269 18.00 -7.76 -15.03
N LEU A 270 17.11 -8.66 -15.45
CA LEU A 270 16.87 -9.94 -14.80
C LEU A 270 18.13 -10.82 -14.83
N LEU A 271 18.78 -10.94 -15.99
CA LEU A 271 20.04 -11.69 -16.13
C LEU A 271 21.17 -11.11 -15.25
N LYS A 272 21.20 -9.80 -15.01
CA LYS A 272 22.18 -9.16 -14.12
C LYS A 272 21.98 -9.57 -12.66
N TYR A 273 20.74 -9.75 -12.23
CA TYR A 273 20.39 -10.12 -10.85
C TYR A 273 20.05 -11.62 -10.70
N TRP A 274 20.43 -12.44 -11.68
CA TRP A 274 20.09 -13.86 -11.69
C TRP A 274 20.55 -14.55 -10.40
N PRO A 275 19.66 -15.27 -9.70
CA PRO A 275 20.01 -15.98 -8.47
C PRO A 275 20.95 -17.14 -8.77
N VAL A 276 22.04 -17.25 -8.02
CA VAL A 276 23.02 -18.34 -8.16
C VAL A 276 23.06 -19.30 -6.97
N THR A 277 22.44 -18.92 -5.85
CA THR A 277 22.44 -19.70 -4.60
C THR A 277 21.05 -20.04 -4.07
N ASN A 278 19.99 -19.47 -4.64
CA ASN A 278 18.61 -19.69 -4.19
C ASN A 278 17.79 -20.25 -5.35
N CYS A 279 17.50 -21.55 -5.30
CA CYS A 279 16.76 -22.27 -6.34
C CYS A 279 15.29 -21.84 -6.44
N GLN A 280 14.62 -21.54 -5.33
CA GLN A 280 13.24 -21.05 -5.35
C GLN A 280 13.15 -19.72 -6.09
N LYS A 281 14.10 -18.82 -5.81
CA LYS A 281 14.21 -17.55 -6.53
C LYS A 281 14.53 -17.74 -8.01
N GLU A 282 15.31 -18.76 -8.35
CA GLU A 282 15.59 -19.10 -9.76
C GLU A 282 14.32 -19.54 -10.51
N VAL A 283 13.46 -20.34 -9.87
CA VAL A 283 12.15 -20.71 -10.43
C VAL A 283 11.28 -19.47 -10.68
N LEU A 284 11.25 -18.53 -9.73
CA LEU A 284 10.51 -17.27 -9.89
C LEU A 284 11.02 -16.46 -11.10
N PHE A 285 12.34 -16.31 -11.22
CA PHE A 285 12.96 -15.60 -12.35
C PHE A 285 12.68 -16.28 -13.69
N LEU A 286 12.66 -17.62 -13.75
CA LEU A 286 12.32 -18.36 -14.96
C LEU A 286 10.87 -18.10 -15.38
N GLY A 287 9.93 -18.12 -14.42
CA GLY A 287 8.52 -17.81 -14.69
C GLY A 287 8.30 -16.38 -15.18
N GLU A 288 8.91 -15.38 -14.53
CA GLU A 288 8.83 -13.99 -14.99
C GLU A 288 9.46 -13.82 -16.38
N LEU A 289 10.60 -14.48 -16.63
CA LEU A 289 11.28 -14.41 -17.91
C LEU A 289 10.44 -14.99 -19.04
N GLU A 290 9.69 -16.07 -18.79
CA GLU A 290 8.71 -16.62 -19.73
C GLU A 290 7.64 -15.58 -20.08
N GLU A 291 6.99 -14.97 -19.09
CA GLU A 291 5.97 -13.92 -19.30
C GLU A 291 6.52 -12.73 -20.10
N VAL A 292 7.73 -12.26 -19.78
CA VAL A 292 8.38 -11.16 -20.49
C VAL A 292 8.70 -11.54 -21.94
N LEU A 293 9.13 -12.78 -22.19
CA LEU A 293 9.44 -13.27 -23.53
C LEU A 293 8.19 -13.40 -24.40
N GLU A 294 7.04 -13.78 -23.84
CA GLU A 294 5.76 -13.79 -24.56
C GLU A 294 5.37 -12.40 -25.08
N ALA A 295 5.66 -11.34 -24.32
CA ALA A 295 5.43 -9.96 -24.72
C ALA A 295 6.53 -9.38 -25.65
N THR A 296 7.62 -10.10 -25.88
CA THR A 296 8.81 -9.59 -26.60
C THR A 296 8.69 -9.77 -28.12
N GLN A 297 8.96 -8.70 -28.88
CA GLN A 297 9.01 -8.78 -30.34
C GLN A 297 10.31 -9.40 -30.85
N PRO A 298 10.31 -10.10 -32.02
CA PRO A 298 11.50 -10.76 -32.55
C PRO A 298 12.74 -9.87 -32.70
N ALA A 299 12.56 -8.60 -33.07
CA ALA A 299 13.66 -7.65 -33.24
C ALA A 299 14.37 -7.31 -31.92
N GLU A 300 13.64 -7.23 -30.82
CA GLU A 300 14.21 -6.97 -29.49
C GLU A 300 14.81 -8.27 -28.92
N PHE A 301 14.16 -9.42 -29.14
CA PHE A 301 14.68 -10.72 -28.74
C PHE A 301 16.07 -11.01 -29.32
N GLN A 302 16.30 -10.68 -30.61
CA GLN A 302 17.60 -10.88 -31.26
C GLN A 302 18.76 -10.18 -30.52
N ARG A 303 18.49 -9.08 -29.79
CA ARG A 303 19.51 -8.34 -29.05
C ARG A 303 19.95 -9.07 -27.78
N CYS A 304 19.02 -9.76 -27.11
CA CYS A 304 19.26 -10.43 -25.83
C CYS A 304 19.35 -11.96 -25.91
N MET A 305 19.06 -12.59 -27.07
CA MET A 305 18.99 -14.05 -27.20
C MET A 305 20.27 -14.78 -26.75
N VAL A 306 21.45 -14.26 -27.09
CA VAL A 306 22.73 -14.93 -26.77
C VAL A 306 22.98 -15.00 -25.27
N PRO A 307 22.97 -13.88 -24.50
CA PRO A 307 23.14 -13.97 -23.06
C PRO A 307 21.99 -14.73 -22.38
N LEU A 308 20.76 -14.61 -22.90
CA LEU A 308 19.59 -15.35 -22.41
C LEU A 308 19.80 -16.87 -22.47
N PHE A 309 20.09 -17.42 -23.66
CA PHE A 309 20.25 -18.86 -23.83
C PHE A 309 21.48 -19.41 -23.13
N ARG A 310 22.53 -18.59 -22.91
CA ARG A 310 23.65 -18.99 -22.05
C ARG A 310 23.21 -19.22 -20.62
N GLN A 311 22.28 -18.40 -20.11
CA GLN A 311 21.76 -18.57 -18.76
C GLN A 311 20.79 -19.75 -18.69
N ILE A 312 19.86 -19.88 -19.63
CA ILE A 312 18.96 -21.04 -19.73
C ILE A 312 19.76 -22.35 -19.81
N GLY A 313 20.83 -22.38 -20.61
CA GLY A 313 21.71 -23.54 -20.71
C GLY A 313 22.36 -23.94 -19.38
N ARG A 314 22.59 -22.99 -18.46
CA ARG A 314 23.06 -23.29 -17.09
C ARG A 314 21.94 -23.86 -16.23
N CYS A 315 20.73 -23.29 -16.31
CA CYS A 315 19.55 -23.77 -15.57
C CYS A 315 19.21 -25.22 -15.93
N LEU A 316 19.28 -25.57 -17.23
CA LEU A 316 19.09 -26.93 -17.74
C LEU A 316 20.17 -27.93 -17.28
N THR A 317 21.29 -27.45 -16.75
CA THR A 317 22.34 -28.29 -16.15
C THR A 317 22.32 -28.26 -14.62
N SER A 318 21.31 -27.61 -14.03
CA SER A 318 21.16 -27.51 -12.58
C SER A 318 20.91 -28.89 -11.98
N SER A 319 21.54 -29.17 -10.84
CA SER A 319 21.26 -30.37 -10.06
C SER A 319 19.92 -30.29 -9.31
N HIS A 320 19.27 -29.13 -9.30
CA HIS A 320 18.01 -28.90 -8.61
C HIS A 320 16.82 -29.18 -9.54
N PHE A 321 15.98 -30.17 -9.18
CA PHE A 321 14.93 -30.68 -10.07
C PHE A 321 13.84 -29.66 -10.45
N GLN A 322 13.59 -28.63 -9.62
CA GLN A 322 12.59 -27.60 -9.95
C GLN A 322 13.13 -26.57 -10.96
N VAL A 323 14.45 -26.53 -11.16
CA VAL A 323 15.12 -25.56 -12.04
C VAL A 323 15.47 -26.17 -13.41
N CYS A 324 15.81 -27.45 -13.45
CA CYS A 324 16.15 -28.21 -14.66
C CYS A 324 14.91 -28.72 -15.40
#